data_AF-A0A0F9KRN7-F1
#
_entry.id   AF-A0A0F9KRN7-F1
#
_cell.length_a   1.000
_cell.length_b   1.000
_cell.length_c   1.000
_cell.angle_alpha   90.00
_cell.angle_beta   90.00
_cell.angle_gamma   90.00
#
_symmetry.space_group_name_H-M   'P 1'
#
loop_
_entity.id
_entity.type
_entity.pdbx_description
1 polymer ?
#
loop_
_entity_poly.entity_id
_entity_poly.type
_entity_poly.pdbx_seq_one_letter_code
_entity_poly.pdbx_strand_id
1 'polypeptide(L)'
;MGRKNKKGSIGMMLIFFIVIAVVLVIGLFIGIGTSVISMFMDEFVPEIESIGSIGAANVTEYAGYALTPLTTFVNSWIWIGGVLYMAALIGLFGFAIGYRATMERWFIGLFLMFAILIIILSIFISNIYQDLYEDNSEFGNNIKSQKILSFLVLQSPLILCIIIFASGIVLFSGVGAEEGV
;
A
#
# COMPACT_ATOMS: atom_id res chain seq x y z
N MET A 1 -15.95 -22.08 -31.36
CA MET A 1 -15.30 -20.97 -30.62
C MET A 1 -16.33 -20.28 -29.76
N GLY A 2 -16.40 -20.62 -28.47
CA GLY A 2 -17.34 -19.98 -27.55
C GLY A 2 -17.00 -18.51 -27.39
N ARG A 3 -18.02 -17.64 -27.46
CA ARG A 3 -17.90 -16.21 -27.10
C ARG A 3 -17.31 -16.14 -25.68
N LYS A 4 -15.99 -15.91 -25.56
CA LYS A 4 -15.37 -15.54 -24.29
C LYS A 4 -16.14 -14.34 -23.75
N ASN A 5 -16.56 -14.43 -22.50
CA ASN A 5 -17.48 -13.48 -21.88
C ASN A 5 -16.76 -12.13 -21.69
N LYS A 6 -16.79 -11.25 -22.70
CA LYS A 6 -16.05 -9.98 -22.73
C LYS A 6 -16.30 -9.11 -21.49
N LYS A 7 -17.51 -9.18 -20.92
CA LYS A 7 -17.89 -8.50 -19.68
C LYS A 7 -17.05 -8.93 -18.47
N GLY A 8 -16.64 -10.19 -18.40
CA GLY A 8 -15.82 -10.72 -17.30
C GLY A 8 -14.38 -10.21 -17.32
N SER A 9 -13.79 -10.01 -18.51
CA SER A 9 -12.43 -9.49 -18.65
C SER A 9 -12.32 -8.03 -18.21
N ILE A 10 -13.34 -7.21 -18.53
CA ILE A 10 -13.42 -5.80 -18.11
C ILE A 10 -13.57 -5.69 -16.60
N GLY A 11 -14.48 -6.48 -16.03
CA GLY A 11 -14.73 -6.48 -14.59
C GLY A 11 -13.48 -6.85 -13.80
N MET A 12 -12.75 -7.90 -14.22
CA MET A 12 -11.51 -8.31 -13.59
C MET A 12 -10.45 -7.21 -13.60
N MET A 13 -10.26 -6.54 -14.74
CA MET A 13 -9.28 -5.45 -14.83
C MET A 13 -9.67 -4.27 -13.91
N LEU A 14 -10.94 -3.87 -13.91
CA LEU A 14 -11.44 -2.79 -13.05
C LEU A 14 -11.22 -3.11 -11.57
N ILE A 15 -11.64 -4.30 -11.14
CA ILE A 15 -11.46 -4.77 -9.76
C ILE A 15 -9.97 -4.74 -9.40
N PHE A 16 -9.10 -5.17 -10.31
CA PHE A 16 -7.67 -5.20 -10.08
C PHE A 16 -7.08 -3.80 -9.83
N PHE A 17 -7.40 -2.80 -10.68
CA PHE A 17 -6.95 -1.42 -10.47
C PHE A 17 -7.55 -0.81 -9.20
N ILE A 18 -8.81 -1.12 -8.87
CA ILE A 18 -9.44 -0.70 -7.60
C ILE A 18 -8.69 -1.28 -6.40
N VAL A 19 -8.30 -2.55 -6.44
CA VAL A 19 -7.52 -3.19 -5.36
C VAL A 19 -6.20 -2.47 -5.15
N ILE A 20 -5.46 -2.12 -6.22
CA ILE A 20 -4.21 -1.34 -6.08
C ILE A 20 -4.49 0.02 -5.46
N ALA A 21 -5.51 0.73 -5.93
CA ALA A 21 -5.88 2.03 -5.36
C ALA A 21 -6.23 1.94 -3.87
N VAL A 22 -6.98 0.90 -3.47
CA VAL A 22 -7.30 0.63 -2.07
C VAL A 22 -6.04 0.33 -1.26
N VAL A 23 -5.11 -0.47 -1.78
CA VAL A 23 -3.84 -0.78 -1.10
C VAL A 23 -3.00 0.48 -0.88
N LEU A 24 -2.92 1.37 -1.87
CA LEU A 24 -2.24 2.66 -1.72
C LEU A 24 -2.85 3.52 -0.61
N VAL A 25 -4.18 3.64 -0.61
CA VAL A 25 -4.92 4.42 0.40
C VAL A 25 -4.77 3.80 1.80
N ILE A 26 -4.87 2.48 1.92
CA ILE A 26 -4.63 1.76 3.17
C ILE A 26 -3.19 1.99 3.65
N GLY A 27 -2.20 1.97 2.76
CA GLY A 27 -0.80 2.24 3.11
C GLY A 27 -0.61 3.62 3.76
N LEU A 28 -1.26 4.65 3.22
CA LEU A 28 -1.30 5.99 3.80
C LEU A 28 -1.92 5.98 5.21
N PHE A 29 -3.09 5.36 5.37
CA PHE A 29 -3.79 5.29 6.66
C PHE A 29 -3.04 4.47 7.70
N ILE A 30 -2.37 3.38 7.31
CA ILE A 30 -1.50 2.63 8.20
C ILE A 30 -0.39 3.55 8.68
N GLY A 31 0.33 4.24 7.79
CA GLY A 31 1.45 5.09 8.20
C GLY A 31 1.04 6.26 9.11
N ILE A 32 -0.11 6.87 8.87
CA ILE A 32 -0.67 7.90 9.76
C ILE A 32 -1.11 7.29 11.08
N GLY A 33 -1.90 6.20 11.03
CA GLY A 33 -2.50 5.59 12.20
C GLY A 33 -1.48 5.01 13.17
N THR A 34 -0.43 4.37 12.66
CA THR A 34 0.67 3.86 13.49
C THR A 34 1.43 5.00 14.16
N SER A 35 1.65 6.12 13.47
CA SER A 35 2.31 7.30 14.06
C SER A 35 1.49 7.98 15.15
N VAL A 36 0.16 8.05 14.99
CA VAL A 36 -0.74 8.54 16.04
C VAL A 36 -0.71 7.60 17.25
N ILE A 37 -0.76 6.29 17.03
CA ILE A 37 -0.69 5.31 18.13
C ILE A 37 0.66 5.40 18.85
N SER A 38 1.78 5.50 18.12
CA SER A 38 3.10 5.66 18.72
C SER A 38 3.18 6.90 19.60
N MET A 39 2.70 8.06 19.12
CA MET A 39 2.70 9.29 19.93
C MET A 39 1.86 9.15 21.20
N PHE A 40 0.68 8.53 21.09
CA PHE A 40 -0.15 8.26 22.26
C PHE A 40 0.56 7.35 23.26
N MET A 41 1.31 6.35 22.78
CA MET A 41 2.08 5.46 23.63
C MET A 41 3.26 6.17 24.29
N ASP A 42 3.97 7.00 23.54
CA ASP A 42 5.12 7.76 24.05
C ASP A 42 4.71 8.75 25.16
N GLU A 43 3.47 9.26 25.13
CA GLU A 43 2.92 10.15 26.16
C GLU A 43 2.30 9.38 27.35
N PHE A 44 1.46 8.36 27.10
CA PHE A 44 0.73 7.65 28.16
C PHE A 44 1.59 6.64 28.93
N VAL A 45 2.55 5.98 28.28
CA VAL A 45 3.35 4.93 28.93
C VAL A 45 4.19 5.50 30.08
N PRO A 46 4.93 6.60 29.90
CA PRO A 46 5.68 7.20 31.00
C PRO A 46 4.79 7.69 32.14
N GLU A 47 3.60 8.23 31.85
CA GLU A 47 2.65 8.64 32.88
C GLU A 47 2.20 7.45 33.73
N ILE A 48 1.81 6.34 33.11
CA ILE A 48 1.37 5.13 33.80
C ILE A 48 2.51 4.50 34.60
N GLU A 49 3.74 4.49 34.06
CA GLU A 49 4.91 4.00 34.77
C GLU A 49 5.29 4.90 35.96
N SER A 50 5.11 6.22 35.84
CA SER A 50 5.41 7.20 36.90
C SER A 50 4.49 7.11 38.12
N ILE A 51 3.27 6.60 37.93
CA ILE A 51 2.28 6.39 38.99
C ILE A 51 2.71 5.28 39.97
N GLY A 52 3.62 4.38 39.58
CA GLY A 52 4.12 3.29 40.43
C GLY A 52 3.02 2.30 40.84
N SER A 53 3.02 1.83 42.10
CA SER A 53 1.95 0.96 42.61
C SER A 53 0.84 1.78 43.28
N ILE A 54 -0.37 1.72 42.73
CA ILE A 54 -1.58 2.18 43.43
C ILE A 54 -2.12 1.01 44.27
N GLY A 55 -1.84 1.03 45.58
CA GLY A 55 -2.30 -0.02 46.51
C GLY A 55 -1.55 -1.34 46.36
N ALA A 56 -2.27 -2.48 46.30
CA ALA A 56 -1.69 -3.83 46.19
C ALA A 56 -1.45 -4.28 44.73
N ALA A 57 -1.80 -3.44 43.74
CA ALA A 57 -1.60 -3.74 42.32
C ALA A 57 -0.37 -2.99 41.77
N ASN A 58 0.54 -3.74 41.16
CA ASN A 58 1.72 -3.18 40.50
C ASN A 58 1.32 -2.68 39.09
N VAL A 59 0.96 -1.39 38.99
CA VAL A 59 0.43 -0.81 37.74
C VAL A 59 1.46 -0.90 36.61
N THR A 60 2.76 -0.86 36.93
CA THR A 60 3.86 -1.06 35.98
C THR A 60 3.84 -2.45 35.33
N GLU A 61 3.46 -3.49 36.08
CA GLU A 61 3.38 -4.87 35.56
C GLU A 61 2.16 -5.05 34.64
N TYR A 62 1.03 -4.43 34.99
CA TYR A 62 -0.17 -4.41 34.15
C TYR A 62 0.02 -3.57 32.87
N ALA A 63 0.77 -2.47 32.95
CA ALA A 63 1.16 -1.67 31.81
C ALA A 63 2.01 -2.51 30.84
N GLY A 64 3.05 -3.20 31.32
CA GLY A 64 3.86 -4.10 30.49
C GLY A 64 3.04 -5.17 29.75
N TYR A 65 1.98 -5.70 30.38
CA TYR A 65 1.10 -6.72 29.80
C TYR A 65 0.17 -6.18 28.70
N ALA A 66 -0.26 -4.92 28.79
CA ALA A 66 -1.13 -4.28 27.80
C ALA A 66 -0.37 -3.59 26.66
N LEU A 67 0.79 -3.01 26.96
CA LEU A 67 1.55 -2.16 26.04
C LEU A 67 2.44 -2.97 25.08
N THR A 68 3.03 -4.08 25.54
CA THR A 68 3.88 -4.96 24.70
C THR A 68 3.12 -5.59 23.52
N PRO A 69 1.90 -6.12 23.70
CA PRO A 69 1.10 -6.61 22.59
C PRO A 69 0.73 -5.49 21.61
N LEU A 70 0.47 -4.28 22.12
CA LEU A 70 0.06 -3.14 21.30
C LEU A 70 1.19 -2.66 20.39
N THR A 71 2.41 -2.51 20.91
CA THR A 71 3.59 -2.14 20.10
C THR A 71 3.93 -3.21 19.06
N THR A 72 3.83 -4.49 19.44
CA THR A 72 4.01 -5.62 18.51
C THR A 72 2.95 -5.62 17.40
N PHE A 73 1.70 -5.33 17.75
CA PHE A 73 0.59 -5.24 16.81
C PHE A 73 0.81 -4.10 15.82
N VAL A 74 1.13 -2.89 16.29
CA VAL A 74 1.41 -1.71 15.45
C VAL A 74 2.56 -1.99 14.46
N ASN A 75 3.67 -2.55 14.94
CA ASN A 75 4.80 -2.89 14.08
C ASN A 75 4.45 -3.96 13.02
N SER A 76 3.57 -4.89 13.37
CA SER A 76 3.10 -5.91 12.42
C SER A 76 2.28 -5.28 11.28
N TRP A 77 1.49 -4.25 11.55
CA TRP A 77 0.71 -3.55 10.51
C TRP A 77 1.59 -2.86 9.47
N ILE A 78 2.71 -2.27 9.89
CA ILE A 78 3.68 -1.64 8.98
C ILE A 78 4.23 -2.69 8.00
N TRP A 79 4.61 -3.85 8.52
CA TRP A 79 5.10 -4.97 7.71
C TRP A 79 4.03 -5.55 6.78
N ILE A 80 2.82 -5.79 7.30
CA ILE A 80 1.69 -6.29 6.51
C ILE A 80 1.36 -5.31 5.38
N GLY A 81 1.36 -4.00 5.65
CA GLY A 81 1.15 -2.97 4.64
C GLY A 81 2.20 -3.05 3.52
N GLY A 82 3.48 -3.16 3.88
CA GLY A 82 4.56 -3.32 2.90
C GLY A 82 4.46 -4.61 2.06
N VAL A 83 4.11 -5.73 2.69
CA VAL A 83 3.93 -7.02 1.99
C VAL A 83 2.73 -6.98 1.04
N LEU A 84 1.60 -6.42 1.48
CA LEU A 84 0.42 -6.26 0.63
C LEU A 84 0.70 -5.35 -0.57
N TYR A 85 1.47 -4.28 -0.37
CA TYR A 85 1.92 -3.41 -1.45
C TYR A 85 2.76 -4.17 -2.49
N MET A 86 3.76 -4.92 -2.03
CA MET A 86 4.58 -5.75 -2.91
C MET A 86 3.77 -6.83 -3.65
N ALA A 87 2.84 -7.50 -2.95
CA ALA A 87 1.96 -8.49 -3.55
C ALA A 87 1.06 -7.87 -4.64
N ALA A 88 0.55 -6.64 -4.43
CA ALA A 88 -0.23 -5.93 -5.43
C ALA A 88 0.60 -5.60 -6.69
N LEU A 89 1.87 -5.21 -6.53
CA LEU A 89 2.78 -4.97 -7.66
C LEU A 89 3.09 -6.24 -8.46
N ILE A 90 3.42 -7.34 -7.77
CA ILE A 90 3.64 -8.65 -8.41
C ILE A 90 2.36 -9.11 -9.12
N GLY A 91 1.20 -8.89 -8.48
CA GLY A 91 -0.11 -9.16 -9.05
C GLY A 91 -0.35 -8.42 -10.36
N LEU A 92 0.11 -7.16 -10.50
CA LEU A 92 -0.06 -6.38 -11.74
C LEU A 92 0.70 -7.03 -12.88
N PHE A 93 1.94 -7.43 -12.62
CA PHE A 93 2.77 -8.09 -13.62
C PHE A 93 2.20 -9.47 -13.99
N GLY A 94 1.75 -10.25 -13.00
CA GLY A 94 1.08 -11.53 -13.22
C GLY A 94 -0.20 -11.40 -14.03
N PHE A 95 -1.00 -10.36 -13.76
CA PHE A 95 -2.20 -10.03 -14.53
C PHE A 95 -1.85 -9.72 -15.99
N ALA A 96 -0.84 -8.89 -16.22
CA ALA A 96 -0.36 -8.58 -17.57
C ALA A 96 0.04 -9.85 -18.34
N ILE A 97 0.79 -10.76 -17.72
CA ILE A 97 1.18 -12.02 -18.36
C ILE A 97 -0.05 -12.89 -18.69
N GLY A 98 -0.99 -13.01 -17.75
CA GLY A 98 -2.17 -13.87 -17.89
C GLY A 98 -3.13 -13.41 -19.00
N TYR A 99 -3.25 -12.10 -19.20
CA TYR A 99 -4.19 -11.55 -20.18
C TYR A 99 -3.57 -11.22 -21.54
N ARG A 100 -2.23 -11.24 -21.66
CA ARG A 100 -1.49 -10.86 -22.90
C ARG A 100 -2.05 -11.47 -24.19
N ALA A 101 -2.50 -12.72 -24.14
CA ALA A 101 -2.89 -13.50 -25.32
C ALA A 101 -4.38 -13.44 -25.64
N THR A 102 -5.18 -12.67 -24.90
CA THR A 102 -6.65 -12.67 -25.06
C THR A 102 -7.25 -11.26 -25.09
N MET A 103 -6.37 -10.26 -25.22
CA MET A 103 -6.70 -8.87 -24.95
C MET A 103 -7.04 -8.15 -26.26
N GLU A 104 -8.26 -7.61 -26.34
CA GLU A 104 -8.68 -6.82 -27.49
C GLU A 104 -7.98 -5.45 -27.48
N ARG A 105 -7.68 -4.88 -28.65
CA ARG A 105 -6.91 -3.63 -28.79
C ARG A 105 -7.44 -2.46 -27.94
N TRP A 106 -8.75 -2.37 -27.72
CA TRP A 106 -9.34 -1.31 -26.92
C TRP A 106 -9.06 -1.45 -25.41
N PHE A 107 -8.84 -2.67 -24.91
CA PHE A 107 -8.46 -2.91 -23.50
C PHE A 107 -7.13 -2.27 -23.15
N ILE A 108 -6.22 -2.15 -24.13
CA ILE A 108 -4.95 -1.45 -23.95
C ILE A 108 -5.21 0.01 -23.60
N GLY A 109 -6.08 0.69 -24.35
CA GLY A 109 -6.42 2.09 -24.09
C GLY A 109 -7.02 2.26 -22.70
N LEU A 110 -7.89 1.33 -22.29
CA LEU A 110 -8.48 1.33 -20.97
C LEU A 110 -7.45 1.07 -19.85
N PHE A 111 -6.52 0.13 -20.06
CA PHE A 111 -5.39 -0.11 -19.16
C PHE A 111 -4.54 1.15 -18.99
N LEU A 112 -4.19 1.81 -20.09
CA LEU A 112 -3.36 3.01 -20.08
C LEU A 112 -4.06 4.18 -19.36
N MET A 113 -5.37 4.33 -19.55
CA MET A 113 -6.18 5.29 -18.80
C MET A 113 -6.13 5.03 -17.30
N PHE A 114 -6.36 3.78 -16.85
CA PHE A 114 -6.32 3.45 -15.42
C PHE A 114 -4.91 3.54 -14.82
N ALA A 115 -3.90 3.17 -15.59
CA ALA A 115 -2.50 3.33 -15.23
C ALA A 115 -2.18 4.80 -14.91
N ILE A 116 -2.57 5.73 -15.80
CA ILE A 116 -2.37 7.16 -15.59
C ILE A 116 -3.12 7.63 -14.33
N LEU A 117 -4.38 7.20 -14.14
CA LEU A 117 -5.15 7.56 -12.95
C LEU A 117 -4.48 7.07 -11.65
N ILE A 118 -3.95 5.85 -11.63
CA ILE A 118 -3.21 5.33 -10.47
C ILE A 118 -1.93 6.10 -10.22
N ILE A 119 -1.18 6.46 -11.26
CA ILE A 119 0.05 7.26 -11.10
C ILE A 119 -0.29 8.61 -10.50
N ILE A 120 -1.33 9.30 -11.00
CA ILE A 120 -1.79 10.57 -10.45
C ILE A 120 -2.19 10.41 -8.97
N LEU A 121 -2.99 9.40 -8.64
CA LEU A 121 -3.39 9.11 -7.26
C LEU A 121 -2.17 8.87 -6.36
N SER A 122 -1.20 8.10 -6.84
CA SER A 122 0.04 7.82 -6.12
C SER A 122 0.88 9.08 -5.90
N ILE A 123 0.94 10.00 -6.86
CA ILE A 123 1.60 11.31 -6.67
C ILE A 123 0.92 12.09 -5.55
N PHE A 124 -0.43 12.17 -5.55
CA PHE A 124 -1.15 12.86 -4.49
C PHE A 124 -0.88 12.25 -3.10
N ILE A 125 -0.94 10.92 -2.99
CA ILE A 125 -0.65 10.22 -1.74
C ILE A 125 0.80 10.45 -1.29
N SER A 126 1.75 10.36 -2.23
CA SER A 126 3.17 10.59 -1.95
C SER A 126 3.41 12.01 -1.45
N ASN A 127 2.82 13.03 -2.09
CA ASN A 127 2.95 14.42 -1.66
C ASN A 127 2.36 14.65 -0.26
N ILE A 128 1.15 14.15 0.01
CA ILE A 128 0.54 14.25 1.35
C ILE A 128 1.44 13.57 2.38
N TYR A 129 1.95 12.37 2.07
CA TYR A 129 2.83 11.66 2.98
C TYR A 129 4.17 12.39 3.18
N GLN A 130 4.70 13.03 2.14
CA GLN A 130 5.93 13.82 2.21
C GLN A 130 5.76 15.04 3.11
N ASP A 131 4.64 15.77 3.01
CA ASP A 131 4.34 16.90 3.89
C ASP A 131 4.35 16.46 5.37
N LEU A 132 3.81 15.27 5.66
CA LEU A 132 3.84 14.69 7.00
C LEU A 132 5.23 14.17 7.40
N TYR A 133 5.98 13.62 6.46
CA TYR A 133 7.32 13.09 6.67
C TYR A 133 8.34 14.19 6.94
N GLU A 134 8.23 15.35 6.31
CA GLU A 134 9.17 16.46 6.48
C GLU A 134 8.92 17.29 7.73
N ASP A 135 7.78 17.10 8.39
CA ASP A 135 7.49 17.71 9.67
C ASP A 135 8.57 17.35 10.72
N ASN A 136 8.98 18.36 11.49
CA ASN A 136 9.97 18.21 12.56
C ASN A 136 9.30 17.98 13.93
N SER A 137 7.98 17.94 13.97
CA SER A 137 7.22 17.50 15.14
C SER A 137 7.51 16.03 15.48
N GLU A 138 7.09 15.63 16.68
CA GLU A 138 7.13 14.24 17.14
C GLU A 138 6.37 13.30 16.19
N PHE A 139 5.26 13.76 15.61
CA PHE A 139 4.51 13.02 14.59
C PHE A 139 5.36 12.70 13.36
N GLY A 140 6.04 13.70 12.81
CA GLY A 140 6.93 13.52 11.66
C GLY A 140 8.10 12.58 11.96
N ASN A 141 8.66 12.66 13.17
CA ASN A 141 9.73 11.74 13.60
C ASN A 141 9.23 10.29 13.73
N ASN A 142 8.00 10.09 14.21
CA ASN A 142 7.38 8.77 14.27
C ASN A 142 7.09 8.20 12.88
N ILE A 143 6.70 9.02 11.90
CA ILE A 143 6.60 8.58 10.50
C ILE A 143 8.00 8.18 9.98
N LYS A 144 9.03 9.00 10.21
CA LYS A 144 10.42 8.71 9.76
C LYS A 144 10.97 7.39 10.30
N SER A 145 10.52 6.95 11.48
CA SER A 145 10.92 5.68 12.08
C SER A 145 10.49 4.47 11.22
N GLN A 146 9.43 4.61 10.42
CA GLN A 146 8.81 3.55 9.63
C GLN A 146 9.45 3.40 8.25
N LYS A 147 10.78 3.26 8.21
CA LYS A 147 11.62 3.36 7.00
C LYS A 147 11.07 2.64 5.76
N ILE A 148 10.61 1.40 5.90
CA ILE A 148 10.11 0.59 4.76
C ILE A 148 8.82 1.17 4.21
N LEU A 149 7.83 1.44 5.08
CA LEU A 149 6.54 1.96 4.65
C LEU A 149 6.70 3.37 4.07
N SER A 150 7.48 4.23 4.72
CA SER A 150 7.75 5.58 4.22
C SER A 150 8.44 5.53 2.85
N PHE A 151 9.43 4.66 2.66
CA PHE A 151 10.06 4.47 1.35
C PHE A 151 9.03 4.05 0.29
N LEU A 152 8.19 3.06 0.59
CA LEU A 152 7.20 2.54 -0.35
C LEU A 152 6.16 3.60 -0.73
N VAL A 153 5.67 4.40 0.22
CA VAL A 153 4.66 5.43 -0.05
C VAL A 153 5.27 6.62 -0.79
N LEU A 154 6.40 7.14 -0.32
CA LEU A 154 7.08 8.29 -0.96
C LEU A 154 7.53 7.96 -2.38
N GLN A 155 8.11 6.78 -2.60
CA GLN A 155 8.56 6.34 -3.92
C GLN A 155 7.48 5.62 -4.73
N SER A 156 6.25 5.53 -4.23
CA SER A 156 5.15 4.84 -4.91
C SER A 156 4.93 5.31 -6.35
N PRO A 157 5.05 6.61 -6.71
CA PRO A 157 4.80 7.05 -8.09
C PRO A 157 5.83 6.47 -9.06
N LEU A 158 7.10 6.48 -8.66
CA LEU A 158 8.20 5.96 -9.48
C LEU A 158 8.06 4.44 -9.64
N ILE A 159 7.81 3.73 -8.54
CA ILE A 159 7.66 2.27 -8.54
C ILE A 159 6.49 1.87 -9.45
N LEU A 160 5.34 2.53 -9.30
CA LEU A 160 4.17 2.27 -10.14
C LEU A 160 4.43 2.59 -11.60
N CYS A 161 5.12 3.69 -11.92
CA CYS A 161 5.56 3.99 -13.29
C CYS A 161 6.35 2.83 -13.91
N ILE A 162 7.36 2.32 -13.21
CA ILE A 162 8.20 1.22 -13.71
C ILE A 162 7.37 -0.04 -13.92
N ILE A 163 6.56 -0.42 -12.93
CA ILE A 163 5.78 -1.67 -12.97
C ILE A 163 4.65 -1.59 -14.01
N ILE A 164 3.95 -0.46 -14.11
CA ILE A 164 2.95 -0.21 -15.16
C ILE A 164 3.59 -0.23 -16.53
N PHE A 165 4.76 0.40 -16.69
CA PHE A 165 5.46 0.41 -17.97
C PHE A 165 5.87 -1.00 -18.40
N ALA A 166 6.49 -1.78 -17.49
CA ALA A 166 6.86 -3.16 -17.75
C ALA A 166 5.63 -4.04 -18.06
N SER A 167 4.56 -3.89 -17.27
CA SER A 167 3.28 -4.60 -17.47
C SER A 167 2.64 -4.21 -18.81
N GLY A 168 2.71 -2.94 -19.17
CA GLY A 168 2.32 -2.42 -20.47
C GLY A 168 3.06 -3.12 -21.59
N ILE A 169 4.40 -3.13 -21.58
CA ILE A 169 5.21 -3.81 -22.61
C ILE A 169 4.78 -5.27 -22.79
N VAL A 170 4.60 -6.00 -21.69
CA VAL A 170 4.14 -7.40 -21.73
C VAL A 170 2.77 -7.51 -22.39
N LEU A 171 1.82 -6.65 -22.03
CA LEU A 171 0.49 -6.60 -22.63
C LEU A 171 0.55 -6.28 -24.13
N PHE A 172 1.29 -5.24 -24.52
CA PHE A 172 1.43 -4.81 -25.90
C PHE A 172 2.11 -5.86 -26.79
N SER A 173 3.10 -6.58 -26.25
CA SER A 173 3.79 -7.63 -27.00
C SER A 173 2.89 -8.79 -27.44
N GLY A 174 1.78 -9.02 -26.72
CA GLY A 174 0.84 -10.11 -27.02
C GLY A 174 -0.15 -9.81 -28.14
N VAL A 175 -0.40 -8.53 -28.45
CA VAL A 175 -1.49 -8.11 -29.34
C VAL A 175 -1.26 -8.40 -30.83
N GLY A 176 -0.01 -8.69 -31.23
CA GLY A 176 0.32 -9.12 -32.60
C GLY A 176 0.46 -10.64 -32.78
N ALA A 177 0.48 -11.42 -31.70
CA ALA A 177 0.70 -12.87 -31.78
C ALA A 177 -0.52 -13.65 -32.29
N GLU A 178 -1.73 -13.09 -32.17
CA GLU A 178 -2.97 -13.70 -32.69
C GLU A 178 -3.26 -13.37 -34.16
N GLU A 179 -2.61 -12.37 -34.77
CA GLU A 179 -2.83 -11.99 -36.19
C GLU A 179 -1.89 -12.72 -37.17
N GLY A 180 -0.92 -13.47 -36.64
CA GLY A 180 0.10 -14.20 -37.42
C GLY A 180 -0.14 -15.71 -37.60
N VAL A 181 -1.32 -16.22 -37.22
CA VAL A 181 -1.74 -17.63 -37.41
C VAL A 181 -3.10 -17.70 -38.07
#